data_AF-A0A969W7A5-F1
#
_entry.id   AF-A0A969W7A5-F1
#
_cell.length_a   1.000
_cell.length_b   1.000
_cell.length_c   1.000
_cell.angle_alpha   90.00
_cell.angle_beta   90.00
_cell.angle_gamma   90.00
#
_symmetry.space_group_name_H-M   'P 1'
#
loop_
_entity.id
_entity.type
_entity.pdbx_description
1 polymer ?
#
loop_
_entity_poly.entity_id
_entity_poly.type
_entity_poly.pdbx_seq_one_letter_code
_entity_poly.pdbx_strand_id
1 'polypeptide(L)'
;MNVPLEQRMLEADRLWRRGDAFVEAGDGAAAYRLYTEAHDLIMDCPSLHERAHRKLARVSARHGHRGEIVVDKLLAWLAPLGVFEAIAMAQRSSVTFAAACRRRLAAH
;
A
#
# COMPACT_ATOMS: atom_id res chain seq x y z
N MET A 1 -17.07 3.63 14.95
CA MET A 1 -17.56 4.06 13.62
C MET A 1 -16.45 3.76 12.63
N ASN A 2 -16.71 2.93 11.62
CA ASN A 2 -15.73 2.66 10.57
C ASN A 2 -15.60 3.91 9.69
N VAL A 3 -14.39 4.43 9.54
CA VAL A 3 -14.10 5.56 8.64
C VAL A 3 -14.43 5.15 7.20
N PRO A 4 -15.23 5.92 6.45
CA PRO A 4 -15.55 5.63 5.06
C PRO A 4 -14.30 5.43 4.20
N LEU A 5 -14.37 4.52 3.21
CA LEU A 5 -13.24 4.23 2.31
C LEU A 5 -12.68 5.50 1.68
N GLU A 6 -13.53 6.39 1.17
CA GLU A 6 -13.10 7.64 0.52
C GLU A 6 -12.25 8.51 1.44
N GLN A 7 -12.60 8.60 2.73
CA GLN A 7 -11.83 9.36 3.71
C GLN A 7 -10.47 8.69 3.98
N ARG A 8 -10.45 7.35 4.11
CA ARG A 8 -9.20 6.59 4.25
C ARG A 8 -8.28 6.76 3.04
N MET A 9 -8.85 6.77 1.83
CA MET A 9 -8.11 7.01 0.59
C MET A 9 -7.50 8.41 0.53
N LEU A 10 -8.26 9.44 0.89
CA LEU A 10 -7.77 10.81 0.94
C LEU A 10 -6.64 10.98 1.94
N GLU A 11 -6.76 10.35 3.11
CA GLU A 11 -5.74 10.41 4.14
C GLU A 11 -4.48 9.63 3.77
N ALA A 12 -4.62 8.42 3.21
CA ALA A 12 -3.50 7.66 2.67
C ALA A 12 -2.75 8.45 1.57
N ASP A 13 -3.46 9.16 0.69
CA ASP A 13 -2.85 9.99 -0.35
C ASP A 13 -2.11 11.22 0.23
N ARG A 14 -2.61 11.82 1.30
CA ARG A 14 -1.91 12.89 2.03
C ARG A 14 -0.63 12.37 2.69
N LEU A 15 -0.70 11.24 3.37
CA LEU A 15 0.45 10.59 4.00
C LEU A 15 1.50 10.20 2.95
N TRP A 16 1.08 9.66 1.81
CA TRP A 16 1.99 9.38 0.69
C TRP A 16 2.68 10.62 0.16
N ARG A 17 1.96 11.72 -0.09
CA ARG A 17 2.59 12.98 -0.55
C ARG A 17 3.61 13.51 0.46
N ARG A 18 3.27 13.44 1.76
CA ARG A 18 4.19 13.86 2.82
C ARG A 18 5.41 12.95 2.90
N GLY A 19 5.23 11.63 2.76
CA GLY A 19 6.32 10.67 2.70
C GLY A 19 7.21 10.86 1.48
N ASP A 20 6.65 11.18 0.31
CA ASP A 20 7.40 11.50 -0.92
C ASP A 20 8.36 12.68 -0.66
N ALA A 21 7.92 13.73 0.06
CA ALA A 21 8.78 14.85 0.44
C ALA A 21 9.96 14.44 1.36
N PHE A 22 9.75 13.50 2.28
CA PHE A 22 10.84 12.96 3.11
C PHE A 22 11.81 12.09 2.30
N VAL A 23 11.33 11.34 1.30
CA VAL A 23 12.21 10.62 0.36
C VAL A 23 13.10 11.60 -0.39
N GLU A 24 12.54 12.71 -0.88
CA GLU A 24 13.30 13.75 -1.58
C GLU A 24 14.33 14.43 -0.67
N ALA A 25 14.00 14.61 0.61
CA ALA A 25 14.91 15.13 1.63
C ALA A 25 15.96 14.11 2.13
N GLY A 26 15.89 12.85 1.68
CA GLY A 26 16.81 11.78 2.09
C GLY A 26 16.47 11.10 3.43
N ASP A 27 15.37 11.50 4.09
CA ASP A 27 14.90 10.90 5.34
C ASP A 27 14.01 9.68 5.07
N GLY A 28 14.67 8.57 4.78
CA GLY A 28 13.99 7.29 4.53
C GLY A 28 13.18 6.77 5.72
N ALA A 29 13.61 7.04 6.95
CA ALA A 29 12.93 6.55 8.14
C ALA A 29 11.58 7.27 8.34
N ALA A 30 11.55 8.59 8.16
CA ALA A 30 10.30 9.35 8.20
C ALA A 30 9.36 8.99 7.04
N ALA A 31 9.91 8.83 5.83
CA ALA A 31 9.14 8.39 4.67
C ALA A 31 8.52 7.01 4.89
N TYR A 32 9.32 6.06 5.41
CA TYR A 32 8.90 4.70 5.69
C TYR A 32 7.72 4.68 6.69
N ARG A 33 7.83 5.41 7.82
CA ARG A 33 6.72 5.52 8.80
C ARG A 33 5.42 6.01 8.17
N LEU A 34 5.48 7.09 7.39
CA LEU A 34 4.29 7.65 6.74
C LEU A 34 3.67 6.70 5.71
N TYR A 35 4.50 5.91 5.02
CA TYR A 35 4.01 4.91 4.08
C TYR A 35 3.35 3.72 4.78
N THR A 36 3.86 3.31 5.94
CA THR A 36 3.23 2.28 6.79
C THR A 36 1.89 2.78 7.35
N GLU A 37 1.82 4.02 7.84
CA GLU A 37 0.55 4.61 8.29
C GLU A 37 -0.47 4.68 7.14
N ALA A 38 -0.03 5.08 5.94
CA ALA A 38 -0.89 5.10 4.76
C ALA A 38 -1.35 3.69 4.36
N HIS A 39 -0.46 2.69 4.46
CA HIS A 39 -0.74 1.28 4.18
C HIS A 39 -1.85 0.74 5.09
N ASP A 40 -1.74 0.98 6.40
CA ASP A 40 -2.68 0.44 7.38
C ASP A 40 -4.11 0.98 7.16
N LEU A 41 -4.24 2.20 6.62
CA LEU A 41 -5.53 2.78 6.27
C LEU A 41 -6.24 2.07 5.10
N ILE A 42 -5.53 1.31 4.26
CA ILE A 42 -6.03 0.81 2.96
C ILE A 42 -5.70 -0.68 2.73
N MET A 43 -5.24 -1.40 3.76
CA MET A 43 -4.85 -2.82 3.67
C MET A 43 -5.97 -3.76 3.20
N ASP A 44 -7.22 -3.31 3.32
CA ASP A 44 -8.43 -4.03 2.94
C ASP A 44 -8.91 -3.70 1.51
N CYS A 45 -8.20 -2.83 0.80
CA CYS A 45 -8.47 -2.38 -0.56
C CYS A 45 -7.36 -2.87 -1.50
N PRO A 46 -7.58 -3.95 -2.28
CA PRO A 46 -6.50 -4.67 -2.96
C PRO A 46 -5.58 -3.81 -3.84
N SER A 47 -6.15 -2.98 -4.71
CA SER A 47 -5.38 -2.10 -5.62
C SER A 47 -4.52 -1.07 -4.87
N LEU A 48 -5.01 -0.55 -3.75
CA LEU A 48 -4.31 0.43 -2.95
C LEU A 48 -3.25 -0.24 -2.08
N HIS A 49 -3.57 -1.40 -1.51
CA HIS A 49 -2.65 -2.21 -0.73
C HIS A 49 -1.42 -2.60 -1.58
N GLU A 50 -1.65 -3.04 -2.82
CA GLU A 50 -0.57 -3.26 -3.79
C GLU A 50 0.27 -1.99 -4.03
N ARG A 51 -0.37 -0.84 -4.24
CA ARG A 51 0.32 0.44 -4.44
C ARG A 51 1.18 0.82 -3.21
N ALA A 52 0.70 0.52 -2.01
CA ALA A 52 1.42 0.79 -0.77
C ALA A 52 2.72 -0.04 -0.70
N HIS A 53 2.65 -1.35 -0.96
CA HIS A 53 3.86 -2.19 -1.01
C HIS A 53 4.86 -1.75 -2.08
N ARG A 54 4.40 -1.28 -3.25
CA ARG A 54 5.31 -0.73 -4.27
C ARG A 54 6.05 0.52 -3.76
N LYS A 55 5.39 1.37 -2.98
CA LYS A 55 6.00 2.56 -2.35
C LYS A 55 6.97 2.17 -1.22
N LEU A 56 6.57 1.26 -0.33
CA LEU A 56 7.40 0.72 0.75
C LEU A 56 8.67 0.06 0.20
N ALA A 57 8.54 -0.83 -0.78
CA ALA A 57 9.67 -1.50 -1.42
C ALA A 57 10.72 -0.51 -1.97
N ARG A 58 10.28 0.62 -2.55
CA ARG A 58 11.17 1.66 -3.09
C ARG A 58 11.95 2.36 -1.97
N VAL A 59 11.29 2.69 -0.85
CA VAL A 59 11.95 3.34 0.30
C VAL A 59 12.88 2.36 1.00
N SER A 60 12.42 1.13 1.24
CA SER A 60 13.21 0.07 1.87
C SER A 60 14.48 -0.25 1.08
N ALA A 61 14.39 -0.30 -0.26
CA ALA A 61 15.55 -0.51 -1.14
C ALA A 61 16.56 0.65 -1.10
N ARG A 62 16.10 1.91 -0.97
CA ARG A 62 16.96 3.10 -0.96
C ARG A 62 17.57 3.42 0.40
N HIS A 63 16.87 3.10 1.49
CA HIS A 63 17.21 3.59 2.83
C HIS A 63 17.47 2.49 3.87
N GLY A 64 17.47 1.21 3.48
CA GLY A 64 18.07 0.13 4.28
C GLY A 64 17.13 -0.70 5.17
N HIS A 65 15.82 -0.68 4.93
CA HIS A 65 14.84 -1.48 5.69
C HIS A 65 14.77 -2.95 5.21
N ARG A 66 15.84 -3.72 5.43
CA ARG A 66 16.05 -5.05 4.81
C ARG A 66 15.04 -6.15 5.18
N GLY A 67 14.49 -6.14 6.39
CA GLY A 67 13.57 -7.18 6.87
C GLY A 67 12.27 -7.27 6.06
N GLU A 68 11.82 -6.15 5.49
CA GLU A 68 10.53 -6.07 4.79
C GLU A 68 10.62 -6.26 3.29
N ILE A 69 11.82 -6.14 2.73
CA ILE A 69 12.07 -6.29 1.29
C ILE A 69 11.65 -7.67 0.79
N VAL A 70 11.78 -8.72 1.62
CA VAL A 70 11.41 -10.09 1.23
C VAL A 70 9.90 -10.21 1.09
N VAL A 71 9.14 -9.70 2.06
CA VAL A 71 7.67 -9.73 2.05
C VAL A 71 7.14 -8.89 0.91
N ASP A 72 7.65 -7.68 0.72
CA ASP A 72 7.28 -6.78 -0.38
C ASP A 72 7.50 -7.43 -1.75
N LYS A 73 8.66 -8.08 -1.94
CA LYS A 73 8.98 -8.79 -3.18
C LYS A 73 8.07 -9.98 -3.42
N LEU A 74 7.79 -10.76 -2.39
CA LEU A 74 6.89 -11.91 -2.48
C LEU A 74 5.47 -11.46 -2.86
N LEU A 75 4.95 -10.43 -2.20
CA LEU A 75 3.62 -9.89 -2.49
C LEU A 75 3.54 -9.28 -3.89
N ALA A 76 4.57 -8.56 -4.33
CA ALA A 76 4.64 -8.05 -5.70
C ALA A 76 4.68 -9.18 -6.74
N TRP A 77 5.40 -10.27 -6.49
CA TRP A 77 5.44 -11.44 -7.37
C TRP A 77 4.11 -12.19 -7.42
N LEU A 78 3.39 -12.27 -6.29
CA LEU A 78 2.07 -12.88 -6.18
C LEU A 78 0.92 -11.95 -6.60
N ALA A 79 1.18 -10.66 -6.85
CA ALA A 79 0.16 -9.69 -7.23
C ALA A 79 -0.68 -10.11 -8.46
N PRO A 80 -0.10 -10.68 -9.54
CA PRO A 80 -0.87 -11.19 -10.69
C PRO A 80 -1.80 -12.37 -10.33
N LEU A 81 -1.51 -13.10 -9.24
CA LEU A 81 -2.32 -14.22 -8.76
C LEU A 81 -3.46 -13.80 -7.82
N GLY A 82 -3.58 -12.51 -7.50
CA GLY A 82 -4.69 -11.98 -6.70
C GLY A 82 -4.50 -12.13 -5.19
N VAL A 83 -3.25 -12.12 -4.71
CA VAL A 83 -2.95 -12.23 -3.27
C VAL A 83 -3.58 -11.11 -2.44
N PHE A 84 -3.69 -9.91 -2.99
CA PHE A 84 -4.28 -8.77 -2.28
C PHE A 84 -5.80 -8.91 -2.13
N GLU A 85 -6.48 -9.50 -3.11
CA GLU A 85 -7.89 -9.88 -3.01
C GLU A 85 -8.08 -10.98 -1.96
N ALA A 86 -7.19 -11.98 -1.91
CA ALA A 86 -7.24 -13.02 -0.88
C ALA A 86 -7.06 -12.43 0.53
N ILE A 87 -6.14 -11.47 0.71
CA ILE A 87 -5.94 -10.75 1.97
C ILE A 87 -7.21 -9.96 2.35
N ALA A 88 -7.79 -9.20 1.41
CA ALA A 88 -9.01 -8.43 1.67
C ALA A 88 -10.22 -9.32 2.00
N MET A 89 -10.35 -10.48 1.34
CA MET A 89 -11.35 -11.50 1.65
C MET A 89 -11.15 -12.11 3.05
N ALA A 90 -9.90 -12.41 3.43
CA ALA A 90 -9.57 -12.93 4.76
C ALA A 90 -9.90 -11.90 5.87
N GLN A 91 -9.75 -10.62 5.58
CA GLN A 91 -10.16 -9.52 6.45
C GLN A 91 -11.69 -9.27 6.45
N ARG A 92 -12.46 -10.03 5.66
CA ARG A 92 -13.92 -9.88 5.49
C ARG A 92 -14.32 -8.47 5.06
N SER A 93 -13.50 -7.81 4.25
CA SER A 93 -13.75 -6.43 3.88
C SER A 93 -14.89 -6.28 2.87
N SER A 94 -15.84 -5.40 3.17
CA SER A 94 -16.96 -5.04 2.29
C SER A 94 -16.54 -4.16 1.12
N VAL A 95 -15.33 -3.57 1.16
CA VAL A 95 -14.86 -2.65 0.12
C VAL A 95 -14.07 -3.32 -1.00
N THR A 96 -13.78 -4.62 -0.87
CA THR A 96 -13.03 -5.41 -1.86
C THR A 96 -13.58 -5.26 -3.29
N PHE A 97 -14.91 -5.15 -3.43
CA PHE A 97 -15.59 -5.04 -4.73
C PHE A 97 -15.83 -3.60 -5.20
N ALA A 98 -15.51 -2.59 -4.37
CA ALA A 98 -15.62 -1.18 -4.74
C ALA A 98 -14.76 -0.90 -5.97
N ALA A 99 -15.27 -0.09 -6.91
CA ALA A 99 -14.58 0.17 -8.18
C ALA A 99 -13.15 0.70 -7.99
N ALA A 100 -12.90 1.49 -6.94
CA ALA A 100 -11.59 2.00 -6.58
C ALA A 100 -10.61 0.91 -6.11
N CYS A 101 -11.12 -0.18 -5.50
CA CYS A 101 -10.32 -1.24 -4.88
C CYS A 101 -10.05 -2.43 -5.82
N ARG A 102 -10.76 -2.51 -6.94
CA ARG A 102 -10.52 -3.55 -7.95
C ARG A 102 -9.13 -3.39 -8.55
N ARG A 103 -8.41 -4.51 -8.64
CA ARG A 103 -7.15 -4.58 -9.36
C ARG A 103 -7.35 -4.11 -10.80
N ARG A 104 -6.53 -3.16 -11.24
CA ARG A 104 -6.43 -2.84 -12.67
C ARG A 104 -5.69 -4.00 -13.30
N LEU A 105 -6.42 -4.92 -13.93
CA LEU A 105 -5.83 -5.87 -14.87
C LEU A 105 -5.04 -5.01 -15.86
N ALA A 106 -3.72 -5.20 -15.92
CA ALA A 106 -2.91 -4.52 -16.90
C ALA A 106 -3.51 -4.85 -18.28
N ALA A 107 -4.00 -3.83 -18.99
CA ALA A 107 -4.17 -3.95 -20.41
C ALA A 107 -2.77 -4.20 -20.98
N HIS A 108 -2.56 -5.42 -21.47
CA HIS A 108 -1.34 -5.80 -22.18
C HIS A 108 -1.19 -4.99 -23.45
#